data_AF-A0A817X8I4-F1
#
_entry.id   AF-A0A817X8I4-F1
#
_cell.length_a   1.000
_cell.length_b   1.000
_cell.length_c   1.000
_cell.angle_alpha   90.00
_cell.angle_beta   90.00
_cell.angle_gamma   90.00
#
_symmetry.space_group_name_H-M   'P 1'
#
loop_
_entity.id
_entity.type
_entity.pdbx_description
1 polymer ?
#
loop_
_entity_poly.entity_id
_entity_poly.type
_entity_poly.pdbx_seq_one_letter_code
_entity_poly.pdbx_strand_id
1 'polypeptide(L)'
;MFNFNFSAKIKEAEEHIKQGEKYLKTSLTKWKPDLDSAIEEFDKACTCYRVAEKYDLCRDLSIRLADLQIQKGSTFFAAKSYEQAAQMTQQLQDLPTAAKYFNKAGELYVEGGQRDSGTLLYERYAPQFQQFDRGLTIDFYLKAARLAEQDDKTSQAIELYEKAAMQVIRTGNFPKTTELLELVTKHLTDLERFDHLNRIILYRILLKLFNEDSVAGRNIFDQACRDYPTFEQWEERDHIELLLDGFDLEDKDLISKRCQKPYFMTVEPEFVRLMKRWIVPVTDKKDEQQNAGSSSTSGVKPMQLDGDEVDLLANPVTSPVDLPCHSIPLANISRSGNQVKFEEKESSASTSHTPSLLMPLKVSWEKDNFISDESIQDNTNQHDYAECLRLGSFLIDRPFGNGLQPSDMMGPVLMKFNMCEQHWITPDGEYI
;
A
#
# COMPACT_ATOMS: atom_id res chain seq x y z
N MET A 1 5.71 -25.21 -32.75
CA MET A 1 6.85 -24.54 -32.09
C MET A 1 7.08 -23.21 -32.80
N PHE A 2 6.76 -22.09 -32.16
CA PHE A 2 7.16 -20.78 -32.68
C PHE A 2 8.67 -20.65 -32.48
N ASN A 3 9.43 -20.65 -33.58
CA ASN A 3 10.87 -20.40 -33.54
C ASN A 3 11.07 -18.90 -33.26
N PHE A 4 11.12 -18.51 -31.98
CA PHE A 4 11.54 -17.17 -31.61
C PHE A 4 13.02 -17.02 -31.97
N ASN A 5 13.31 -16.27 -33.03
CA ASN A 5 14.68 -15.98 -33.41
C ASN A 5 15.23 -14.85 -32.53
N PHE A 6 15.60 -15.19 -31.29
CA PHE A 6 16.16 -14.24 -30.33
C PHE A 6 17.40 -13.52 -30.88
N SER A 7 18.23 -14.21 -31.65
CA SER A 7 19.40 -13.60 -32.30
C SER A 7 19.02 -12.50 -33.29
N ALA A 8 17.96 -12.70 -34.08
CA ALA A 8 17.45 -11.67 -34.97
C ALA A 8 16.91 -10.46 -34.19
N LYS A 9 16.20 -10.70 -33.08
CA LYS A 9 15.67 -9.62 -32.22
C LYS A 9 16.76 -8.81 -31.53
N ILE A 10 17.86 -9.44 -31.12
CA ILE A 10 19.03 -8.73 -30.58
C ILE A 10 19.64 -7.81 -31.64
N LYS A 11 19.80 -8.28 -32.88
CA LYS A 11 20.34 -7.45 -33.98
C LYS A 11 19.41 -6.29 -34.34
N GLU A 12 18.10 -6.52 -34.33
CA GLU A 12 17.08 -5.48 -34.53
C GLU A 12 17.19 -4.40 -33.43
N ALA A 13 17.32 -4.81 -32.17
CA ALA A 13 17.53 -3.89 -31.05
C ALA A 13 18.80 -3.03 -31.22
N GLU A 14 19.93 -3.65 -31.60
CA GLU A 14 21.19 -2.95 -31.83
C GLU A 14 21.11 -1.93 -32.97
N GLU A 15 20.34 -2.23 -34.03
CA GLU A 15 20.12 -1.28 -35.14
C GLU A 15 19.29 -0.08 -34.67
N HIS A 16 18.21 -0.32 -33.93
CA HIS A 16 17.41 0.75 -33.32
C HIS A 16 18.24 1.62 -32.36
N ILE A 17 19.13 1.03 -31.55
CA ILE A 17 20.05 1.79 -30.68
C ILE A 17 20.97 2.67 -31.51
N LYS A 18 21.57 2.15 -32.59
CA LYS A 18 22.42 2.95 -33.49
C LYS A 18 21.65 4.10 -34.12
N GLN A 19 20.37 3.90 -34.45
CA GLN A 19 19.50 4.95 -35.00
C GLN A 19 19.17 6.01 -33.94
N GLY A 20 18.77 5.59 -32.74
CA GLY A 20 18.55 6.49 -31.60
C GLY A 20 19.77 7.35 -31.27
N GLU A 21 20.97 6.75 -31.27
CA GLU A 21 22.22 7.49 -31.05
C GLU A 21 22.56 8.47 -32.17
N LYS A 22 22.16 8.21 -33.42
CA LYS A 22 22.28 9.19 -34.50
C LYS A 22 21.38 10.39 -34.26
N TYR A 23 20.15 10.19 -33.76
CA TYR A 23 19.23 11.28 -33.45
C TYR A 23 19.72 12.19 -32.32
N LEU A 24 20.43 11.61 -31.34
CA LEU A 24 21.08 12.35 -30.25
C LEU A 24 22.32 13.15 -30.69
N LYS A 25 22.97 12.79 -31.81
CA LYS A 25 24.15 13.54 -32.28
C LYS A 25 23.73 14.89 -32.85
N THR A 26 24.38 15.93 -32.34
CA THR A 26 24.33 17.28 -32.90
C THR A 26 25.33 17.41 -34.04
N SER A 27 24.99 18.14 -35.09
CA SER A 27 25.86 18.42 -36.24
C SER A 27 25.95 19.94 -36.46
N LEU A 28 26.85 20.40 -37.34
CA LEU A 28 26.97 21.83 -37.68
C LEU A 28 25.66 22.44 -38.21
N THR A 29 24.70 21.62 -38.65
CA THR A 29 23.37 22.04 -39.08
C THR A 29 22.26 21.75 -38.06
N LYS A 30 22.53 20.95 -37.01
CA LYS A 30 21.58 20.53 -35.97
C LYS A 30 22.15 20.83 -34.59
N TRP A 31 21.78 22.00 -34.06
CA TRP A 31 22.27 22.54 -32.79
C TRP A 31 21.57 21.95 -31.55
N LYS A 32 20.43 21.27 -31.71
CA LYS A 32 19.72 20.58 -30.62
C LYS A 32 19.51 19.10 -30.97
N PRO A 33 19.75 18.17 -30.04
CA PRO A 33 19.47 16.74 -30.26
C PRO A 33 17.96 16.53 -30.48
N ASP A 34 17.61 15.54 -31.31
CA ASP A 34 16.22 15.13 -31.50
C ASP A 34 15.90 14.04 -30.48
N LEU A 35 15.36 14.48 -29.33
CA LEU A 35 15.04 13.59 -28.23
C LEU A 35 13.84 12.70 -28.54
N ASP A 36 12.85 13.21 -29.30
CA ASP A 36 11.61 12.50 -29.59
C ASP A 36 11.88 11.26 -30.43
N SER A 37 12.60 11.45 -31.54
CA SER A 37 12.97 10.34 -32.42
C SER A 37 13.94 9.37 -31.74
N ALA A 38 14.83 9.87 -30.87
CA ALA A 38 15.73 9.01 -30.10
C ALA A 38 14.98 8.13 -29.10
N ILE A 39 14.03 8.69 -28.35
CA ILE A 39 13.20 7.97 -27.38
C ILE A 39 12.38 6.88 -28.08
N GLU A 40 11.76 7.19 -29.22
CA GLU A 40 10.96 6.21 -29.96
C GLU A 40 11.80 5.02 -30.44
N GLU A 41 13.00 5.28 -30.97
CA GLU A 41 13.92 4.21 -31.40
C GLU A 41 14.44 3.39 -30.21
N PHE A 42 14.76 4.02 -29.08
CA PHE A 42 15.16 3.28 -27.88
C PHE A 42 14.03 2.44 -27.30
N ASP A 43 12.77 2.90 -27.37
CA ASP A 43 11.62 2.12 -26.88
C ASP A 43 11.38 0.85 -27.73
N LYS A 44 11.54 0.95 -29.06
CA LYS A 44 11.54 -0.19 -29.98
C LYS A 44 12.67 -1.17 -29.64
N ALA A 45 13.87 -0.67 -29.34
CA ALA A 45 15.00 -1.48 -28.92
C ALA A 45 14.74 -2.19 -27.58
N CYS A 46 14.18 -1.51 -26.57
CA CYS A 46 13.77 -2.12 -25.30
C CYS A 46 12.78 -3.27 -25.52
N THR A 47 11.78 -3.06 -26.38
CA THR A 47 10.83 -4.12 -26.73
C THR A 47 11.51 -5.34 -27.36
N CYS A 48 12.47 -5.12 -28.26
CA CYS A 48 13.25 -6.20 -28.87
C CYS A 48 14.13 -6.94 -27.84
N TYR A 49 14.81 -6.24 -26.94
CA TYR A 49 15.60 -6.87 -25.87
C TYR A 49 14.73 -7.65 -24.89
N ARG A 50 13.56 -7.14 -24.54
CA ARG A 50 12.60 -7.85 -23.68
C ARG A 50 12.13 -9.16 -24.31
N VAL A 51 11.81 -9.15 -25.61
CA VAL A 51 11.43 -10.36 -26.36
C VAL A 51 12.59 -11.35 -26.47
N ALA A 52 13.83 -10.86 -26.56
CA ALA A 52 15.04 -11.67 -26.59
C ALA A 52 15.54 -12.12 -25.21
N GLU A 53 14.78 -11.84 -24.14
CA GLU A 53 15.12 -12.16 -22.74
C GLU A 53 16.47 -11.59 -22.29
N LYS A 54 16.91 -10.50 -22.92
CA LYS A 54 18.10 -9.71 -22.52
C LYS A 54 17.69 -8.63 -21.53
N TYR A 55 17.28 -9.07 -20.34
CA TYR A 55 16.72 -8.19 -19.30
C TYR A 55 17.73 -7.19 -18.74
N ASP A 56 19.01 -7.55 -18.70
CA ASP A 56 20.14 -6.68 -18.34
C ASP A 56 20.24 -5.48 -19.28
N LEU A 57 20.31 -5.74 -20.59
CA LEU A 57 20.39 -4.70 -21.61
C LEU A 57 19.10 -3.89 -21.68
N CYS A 58 17.94 -4.54 -21.53
CA CYS A 58 16.64 -3.88 -21.49
C CYS A 58 16.56 -2.90 -20.30
N ARG A 59 16.94 -3.33 -19.09
CA ARG A 59 16.96 -2.49 -17.89
C ARG A 59 17.82 -1.25 -18.10
N ASP A 60 19.05 -1.42 -18.53
CA ASP A 60 20.01 -0.31 -18.67
C ASP A 60 19.53 0.69 -19.74
N LEU A 61 18.92 0.17 -20.82
CA LEU A 61 18.33 1.02 -21.85
C LEU A 61 17.07 1.74 -21.36
N SER A 62 16.20 1.09 -20.58
CA SER A 62 15.02 1.72 -19.96
C SER A 62 15.40 2.87 -19.02
N ILE A 63 16.49 2.73 -18.25
CA ILE A 63 17.00 3.81 -17.38
C ILE A 63 17.47 4.99 -18.26
N ARG A 64 18.25 4.71 -19.30
CA ARG A 64 18.68 5.74 -20.27
C ARG A 64 17.49 6.43 -20.92
N LEU A 65 16.44 5.69 -21.24
CA LEU A 65 15.22 6.21 -21.84
C LEU A 65 14.46 7.12 -20.86
N ALA A 66 14.39 6.74 -19.58
CA ALA A 66 13.82 7.57 -18.53
C ALA A 66 14.57 8.91 -18.40
N ASP A 67 15.91 8.90 -18.42
CA ASP A 67 16.71 10.12 -18.32
C ASP A 67 16.48 11.06 -19.51
N LEU A 68 16.31 10.51 -20.73
CA LEU A 68 15.97 11.31 -21.91
C LEU A 68 14.56 11.91 -21.82
N GLN A 69 13.60 11.18 -21.26
CA GLN A 69 12.25 11.70 -21.03
C GLN A 69 12.22 12.78 -19.95
N ILE A 70 13.04 12.66 -18.91
CA ILE A 70 13.24 13.73 -17.91
C ILE A 70 13.83 14.97 -18.59
N GLN A 71 14.85 14.82 -19.44
CA GLN A 71 15.43 15.93 -20.21
C GLN A 71 14.42 16.61 -21.13
N LYS A 72 13.49 15.85 -21.70
CA LYS A 72 12.37 16.36 -22.49
C LYS A 72 11.32 17.09 -21.62
N GLY A 73 11.30 16.84 -20.31
CA GLY A 73 10.32 17.39 -19.37
C GLY A 73 9.07 16.52 -19.22
N SER A 74 9.11 15.25 -19.60
CA SER A 74 8.00 14.31 -19.48
C SER A 74 8.19 13.32 -18.33
N THR A 75 7.78 13.72 -17.13
CA THR A 75 7.92 12.94 -15.89
C THR A 75 7.08 11.66 -15.89
N PHE A 76 5.88 11.68 -16.48
CA PHE A 76 5.01 10.50 -16.56
C PHE A 76 5.66 9.35 -17.34
N PHE A 77 6.18 9.65 -18.54
CA PHE A 77 6.83 8.62 -19.34
C PHE A 77 8.14 8.18 -18.68
N ALA A 78 8.90 9.09 -18.06
CA ALA A 78 10.09 8.72 -17.30
C ALA A 78 9.78 7.73 -16.18
N ALA A 79 8.69 7.96 -15.43
CA ALA A 79 8.21 7.03 -14.42
C ALA A 79 7.88 5.65 -15.01
N LYS A 80 7.23 5.61 -16.18
CA LYS A 80 6.93 4.35 -16.90
C LYS A 80 8.19 3.59 -17.30
N SER A 81 9.23 4.30 -17.73
CA SER A 81 10.50 3.68 -18.10
C SER A 81 11.28 3.17 -16.88
N TYR A 82 11.22 3.87 -15.75
CA TYR A 82 11.73 3.32 -14.47
C TYR A 82 10.92 2.12 -13.98
N GLU A 83 9.59 2.12 -14.14
CA GLU A 83 8.74 0.96 -13.84
C GLU A 83 9.15 -0.26 -14.69
N GLN A 84 9.42 -0.05 -15.98
CA GLN A 84 9.92 -1.09 -16.86
C GLN A 84 11.30 -1.60 -16.42
N ALA A 85 12.24 -0.70 -16.08
CA ALA A 85 13.56 -1.08 -15.58
C ALA A 85 13.46 -1.92 -14.29
N ALA A 86 12.55 -1.54 -13.39
CA ALA A 86 12.27 -2.29 -12.17
C ALA A 86 11.79 -3.72 -12.47
N GLN A 87 10.82 -3.88 -13.37
CA GLN A 87 10.33 -5.19 -13.81
C GLN A 87 11.42 -6.06 -14.44
N MET A 88 12.28 -5.48 -15.28
CA MET A 88 13.41 -6.23 -15.86
C MET A 88 14.41 -6.67 -14.78
N THR A 89 14.62 -5.83 -13.77
CA THR A 89 15.46 -6.16 -12.62
C THR A 89 14.87 -7.28 -11.77
N GLN A 90 13.53 -7.37 -11.67
CA GLN A 90 12.85 -8.51 -11.04
C GLN A 90 13.07 -9.81 -11.82
N GLN A 91 13.06 -9.77 -13.16
CA GLN A 91 13.37 -10.95 -13.98
C GLN A 91 14.81 -11.44 -13.75
N LEU A 92 15.73 -10.53 -13.44
CA LEU A 92 17.11 -10.83 -13.05
C LEU A 92 17.25 -11.32 -11.59
N GLN A 93 16.15 -11.46 -10.84
CA GLN A 93 16.11 -11.86 -9.43
C GLN A 93 16.80 -10.88 -8.46
N ASP A 94 17.01 -9.63 -8.87
CA ASP A 94 17.56 -8.56 -8.00
C ASP A 94 16.43 -7.70 -7.43
N LEU A 95 15.75 -8.23 -6.41
CA LEU A 95 14.64 -7.55 -5.74
C LEU A 95 15.05 -6.23 -5.04
N PRO A 96 16.19 -6.12 -4.34
CA PRO A 96 16.63 -4.86 -3.73
C PRO A 96 16.76 -3.71 -4.72
N THR A 97 17.36 -3.97 -5.89
CA THR A 97 17.55 -2.94 -6.90
C THR A 97 16.23 -2.62 -7.61
N ALA A 98 15.38 -3.62 -7.85
CA ALA A 98 14.04 -3.39 -8.39
C ALA A 98 13.20 -2.45 -7.50
N ALA A 99 13.26 -2.63 -6.18
CA ALA A 99 12.58 -1.76 -5.22
C ALA A 99 13.01 -0.29 -5.35
N LYS A 100 14.32 -0.03 -5.53
CA LYS A 100 14.84 1.33 -5.75
C LYS A 100 14.25 1.96 -7.01
N TYR A 101 14.16 1.20 -8.10
CA TYR A 101 13.57 1.70 -9.35
C TYR A 101 12.06 1.91 -9.25
N PHE A 102 11.31 1.04 -8.56
CA PHE A 102 9.89 1.29 -8.29
C PHE A 102 9.68 2.53 -7.43
N ASN A 103 10.48 2.72 -6.38
CA ASN A 103 10.40 3.93 -5.58
C ASN A 103 10.68 5.18 -6.41
N LYS A 104 11.70 5.12 -7.29
CA LYS A 104 12.01 6.25 -8.18
C LYS A 104 10.89 6.54 -9.18
N ALA A 105 10.26 5.50 -9.74
CA ALA A 105 9.09 5.65 -10.60
C ALA A 105 7.91 6.29 -9.84
N GLY A 106 7.66 5.86 -8.61
CA GLY A 106 6.62 6.44 -7.75
C GLY A 106 6.87 7.92 -7.44
N GLU A 107 8.10 8.30 -7.09
CA GLU A 107 8.51 9.69 -6.90
C GLU A 107 8.26 10.54 -8.16
N LEU A 108 8.64 10.02 -9.34
CA LEU A 108 8.43 10.72 -10.61
C LEU A 108 6.94 10.92 -10.94
N TYR A 109 6.07 9.95 -10.63
CA TYR A 109 4.62 10.13 -10.78
C TYR A 109 4.10 11.26 -9.87
N VAL A 110 4.58 11.34 -8.63
CA VAL A 110 4.18 12.39 -7.69
C VAL A 110 4.70 13.76 -8.14
N GLU A 111 5.97 13.84 -8.56
CA GLU A 111 6.57 15.05 -9.13
C GLU A 111 5.83 15.52 -10.39
N GLY A 112 5.34 14.58 -11.21
CA GLY A 112 4.51 14.84 -12.38
C GLY A 112 3.05 15.19 -12.08
N GLY A 113 2.62 15.17 -10.82
CA GLY A 113 1.24 15.40 -10.42
C GLY A 113 0.29 14.22 -10.70
N GLN A 114 0.79 13.07 -11.15
CA GLN A 114 0.00 11.84 -11.36
C GLN A 114 0.00 10.95 -10.11
N ARG A 115 -0.41 11.49 -8.97
CA ARG A 115 -0.41 10.78 -7.67
C ARG A 115 -1.17 9.45 -7.72
N ASP A 116 -2.33 9.41 -8.39
CA ASP A 116 -3.06 8.18 -8.71
C ASP A 116 -2.23 7.05 -9.32
N SER A 117 -1.36 7.39 -10.27
CA SER A 117 -0.45 6.40 -10.89
C SER A 117 0.60 5.93 -9.90
N GLY A 118 1.09 6.82 -9.04
CA GLY A 118 1.99 6.47 -7.93
C GLY A 118 1.32 5.55 -6.89
N THR A 119 0.09 5.84 -6.48
CA THR A 119 -0.71 4.99 -5.58
C THR A 119 -0.87 3.59 -6.16
N LEU A 120 -1.30 3.48 -7.42
CA LEU A 120 -1.48 2.20 -8.10
C LEU A 120 -0.17 1.42 -8.23
N LEU A 121 0.94 2.12 -8.50
CA LEU A 121 2.26 1.53 -8.58
C LEU A 121 2.62 0.86 -7.25
N TYR A 122 2.63 1.62 -6.15
CA TYR A 122 3.01 1.10 -4.84
C TYR A 122 2.08 -0.03 -4.38
N GLU A 123 0.77 0.13 -4.54
CA GLU A 123 -0.22 -0.90 -4.18
C GLU A 123 0.02 -2.22 -4.94
N ARG A 124 0.31 -2.13 -6.24
CA ARG A 124 0.52 -3.29 -7.11
C ARG A 124 1.79 -4.07 -6.75
N TYR A 125 2.88 -3.37 -6.47
CA TYR A 125 4.20 -4.01 -6.30
C TYR A 125 4.53 -4.33 -4.82
N ALA A 126 3.87 -3.71 -3.84
CA ALA A 126 4.10 -3.98 -2.42
C ALA A 126 4.04 -5.49 -2.04
N PRO A 127 3.04 -6.29 -2.48
CA PRO A 127 2.97 -7.71 -2.15
C PRO A 127 4.16 -8.54 -2.65
N GLN A 128 4.82 -8.10 -3.74
CA GLN A 128 5.91 -8.85 -4.37
C GLN A 128 7.18 -8.83 -3.50
N PHE A 129 7.31 -7.83 -2.62
CA PHE A 129 8.43 -7.71 -1.69
C PHE A 129 8.15 -8.35 -0.33
N GLN A 130 6.93 -8.86 -0.08
CA GLN A 130 6.51 -9.30 1.25
C GLN A 130 7.35 -10.45 1.84
N GLN A 131 7.86 -11.33 0.98
CA GLN A 131 8.72 -12.46 1.37
C GLN A 131 10.18 -12.03 1.55
N PHE A 132 10.62 -11.00 0.85
CA PHE A 132 12.00 -10.54 0.83
C PHE A 132 12.27 -9.50 1.93
N ASP A 133 11.47 -8.44 1.96
CA ASP A 133 11.58 -7.35 2.92
C ASP A 133 10.19 -6.83 3.27
N ARG A 134 9.71 -7.23 4.46
CA ARG A 134 8.42 -6.80 4.98
C ARG A 134 8.40 -5.30 5.33
N GLY A 135 9.53 -4.73 5.73
CA GLY A 135 9.66 -3.31 6.03
C GLY A 135 9.41 -2.46 4.77
N LEU A 136 9.97 -2.88 3.65
CA LEU A 136 9.72 -2.28 2.34
C LEU A 136 8.25 -2.39 1.92
N THR A 137 7.62 -3.56 2.10
CA THR A 137 6.18 -3.73 1.82
C THR A 137 5.32 -2.78 2.65
N ILE A 138 5.64 -2.60 3.93
CA ILE A 138 4.95 -1.63 4.80
C ILE A 138 5.15 -0.20 4.28
N ASP A 139 6.38 0.18 3.94
CA ASP A 139 6.69 1.52 3.40
C ASP A 139 5.90 1.81 2.11
N PHE A 140 5.82 0.84 1.19
CA PHE A 140 5.07 1.02 -0.05
C PHE A 140 3.57 1.17 0.19
N TYR A 141 2.96 0.36 1.06
CA TYR A 141 1.54 0.55 1.41
C TYR A 141 1.28 1.90 2.08
N LEU A 142 2.17 2.35 2.98
CA LEU A 142 2.02 3.66 3.62
C LEU A 142 2.20 4.82 2.65
N LYS A 143 3.14 4.72 1.70
CA LYS A 143 3.29 5.69 0.61
C LYS A 143 2.02 5.75 -0.25
N ALA A 144 1.50 4.59 -0.66
CA ALA A 144 0.25 4.51 -1.41
C ALA A 144 -0.92 5.14 -0.64
N ALA A 145 -1.08 4.82 0.65
CA ALA A 145 -2.17 5.33 1.48
C ALA A 145 -2.14 6.86 1.59
N ARG A 146 -0.95 7.43 1.83
CA ARG A 146 -0.75 8.89 1.90
C ARG A 146 -1.04 9.59 0.58
N LEU A 147 -0.65 8.98 -0.55
CA LEU A 147 -0.95 9.54 -1.87
C LEU A 147 -2.46 9.50 -2.15
N ALA A 148 -3.13 8.40 -1.81
CA ALA A 148 -4.58 8.29 -1.93
C ALA A 148 -5.32 9.30 -1.05
N GLU A 149 -4.83 9.54 0.18
CA GLU A 149 -5.38 10.55 1.10
C GLU A 149 -5.21 11.97 0.54
N GLN A 150 -4.06 12.29 -0.07
CA GLN A 150 -3.81 13.59 -0.71
C GLN A 150 -4.69 13.87 -1.93
N ASP A 151 -5.19 12.81 -2.59
CA ASP A 151 -6.13 12.90 -3.73
C ASP A 151 -7.59 12.75 -3.28
N ASP A 152 -7.89 12.90 -1.98
CA ASP A 152 -9.22 12.76 -1.36
C ASP A 152 -9.88 11.39 -1.58
N LYS A 153 -9.10 10.35 -1.88
CA LYS A 153 -9.54 8.97 -2.04
C LYS A 153 -9.51 8.21 -0.72
N THR A 154 -10.20 8.75 0.29
CA THR A 154 -10.21 8.23 1.67
C THR A 154 -10.56 6.74 1.75
N SER A 155 -11.49 6.26 0.92
CA SER A 155 -11.86 4.84 0.87
C SER A 155 -10.67 3.94 0.49
N GLN A 156 -9.89 4.34 -0.52
CA GLN A 156 -8.70 3.59 -0.93
C GLN A 156 -7.59 3.70 0.11
N ALA A 157 -7.44 4.89 0.74
CA ALA A 157 -6.47 5.10 1.81
C ALA A 157 -6.72 4.16 3.01
N ILE A 158 -7.98 3.99 3.43
CA ILE A 158 -8.39 3.05 4.49
C ILE A 158 -7.89 1.63 4.17
N GLU A 159 -8.21 1.11 2.98
CA GLU A 159 -7.80 -0.24 2.58
C GLU A 159 -6.28 -0.40 2.59
N LEU A 160 -5.53 0.63 2.18
CA LEU A 160 -4.07 0.62 2.16
C LEU A 160 -3.47 0.71 3.57
N TYR A 161 -4.03 1.52 4.46
CA TYR A 161 -3.63 1.59 5.86
C TYR A 161 -3.89 0.26 6.58
N GLU A 162 -5.01 -0.41 6.29
CA GLU A 162 -5.30 -1.74 6.82
C GLU A 162 -4.31 -2.80 6.33
N LYS A 163 -4.02 -2.83 5.03
CA LYS A 163 -2.99 -3.70 4.46
C LYS A 163 -1.63 -3.47 5.14
N ALA A 164 -1.25 -2.20 5.35
CA ALA A 164 -0.03 -1.86 6.09
C ALA A 164 -0.09 -2.37 7.55
N ALA A 165 -1.20 -2.15 8.26
CA ALA A 165 -1.39 -2.60 9.64
C ALA A 165 -1.24 -4.13 9.76
N MET A 166 -1.79 -4.90 8.81
CA MET A 166 -1.66 -6.36 8.80
C MET A 166 -0.20 -6.81 8.64
N GLN A 167 0.59 -6.10 7.83
CA GLN A 167 2.02 -6.41 7.72
C GLN A 167 2.80 -6.01 8.98
N VAL A 168 2.44 -4.90 9.63
CA VAL A 168 3.06 -4.45 10.89
C VAL A 168 2.75 -5.42 12.04
N ILE A 169 1.55 -6.00 12.11
CA ILE A 169 1.21 -7.01 13.13
C ILE A 169 2.18 -8.19 13.05
N ARG A 170 2.53 -8.63 11.83
CA ARG A 170 3.46 -9.75 11.62
C ARG A 170 4.89 -9.44 12.11
N THR A 171 5.27 -8.18 12.28
CA THR A 171 6.58 -7.83 12.86
C THR A 171 6.56 -7.78 14.39
N GLY A 172 5.39 -7.98 15.01
CA GLY A 172 5.21 -7.87 16.46
C GLY A 172 5.11 -6.44 16.98
N ASN A 173 5.08 -5.43 16.10
CA ASN A 173 4.97 -4.02 16.50
C ASN A 173 3.51 -3.62 16.76
N PHE A 174 2.96 -4.09 17.88
CA PHE A 174 1.59 -3.78 18.30
C PHE A 174 1.30 -2.28 18.51
N PRO A 175 2.23 -1.46 19.04
CA PRO A 175 2.01 -0.02 19.14
C PRO A 175 1.75 0.62 17.78
N LYS A 176 2.58 0.30 16.78
CA LYS A 176 2.42 0.89 15.44
C LYS A 176 1.16 0.40 14.73
N THR A 177 0.78 -0.86 14.92
CA THR A 177 -0.53 -1.36 14.45
C THR A 177 -1.67 -0.59 15.09
N THR A 178 -1.61 -0.33 16.40
CA THR A 178 -2.67 0.41 17.12
C THR A 178 -2.87 1.78 16.49
N GLU A 179 -1.79 2.53 16.24
CA GLU A 179 -1.84 3.84 15.57
C GLU A 179 -2.51 3.77 14.19
N LEU A 180 -2.17 2.76 13.38
CA LEU A 180 -2.74 2.61 12.04
C LEU A 180 -4.24 2.24 12.09
N LEU A 181 -4.64 1.33 12.99
CA LEU A 181 -6.05 0.96 13.13
C LEU A 181 -6.88 2.11 13.73
N GLU A 182 -6.31 2.96 14.57
CA GLU A 182 -6.95 4.17 15.08
C GLU A 182 -7.16 5.22 13.98
N LEU A 183 -6.16 5.40 13.12
CA LEU A 183 -6.29 6.23 11.91
C LEU A 183 -7.43 5.72 11.01
N VAL A 184 -7.46 4.40 10.77
CA VAL A 184 -8.53 3.75 9.99
C VAL A 184 -9.90 3.93 10.66
N THR A 185 -10.00 3.75 11.99
CA THR A 185 -11.23 3.96 12.76
C THR A 185 -11.77 5.37 12.56
N LYS A 186 -10.89 6.38 12.62
CA LYS A 186 -11.26 7.78 12.39
C LYS A 186 -11.83 7.99 10.99
N HIS A 187 -11.11 7.54 9.94
CA HIS A 187 -11.58 7.69 8.56
C HIS A 187 -12.88 6.93 8.27
N LEU A 188 -13.06 5.74 8.85
CA LEU A 188 -14.31 4.96 8.72
C LEU A 188 -15.49 5.63 9.43
N THR A 189 -15.23 6.28 10.57
CA THR A 189 -16.23 7.09 11.28
C THR A 189 -16.64 8.29 10.42
N ASP A 190 -15.66 9.00 9.85
CA ASP A 190 -15.90 10.17 8.98
C ASP A 190 -16.69 9.80 7.70
N LEU A 191 -16.50 8.57 7.18
CA LEU A 191 -17.22 8.03 6.03
C LEU A 191 -18.53 7.30 6.38
N GLU A 192 -18.88 7.20 7.67
CA GLU A 192 -20.07 6.47 8.17
C GLU A 192 -20.15 5.00 7.70
N ARG A 193 -18.98 4.35 7.49
CA ARG A 193 -18.89 2.94 7.06
C ARG A 193 -18.87 2.00 8.26
N PHE A 194 -20.00 1.88 8.94
CA PHE A 194 -20.09 1.24 10.25
C PHE A 194 -19.87 -0.28 10.25
N ASP A 195 -20.24 -1.02 9.20
CA ASP A 195 -20.01 -2.47 9.14
C ASP A 195 -18.51 -2.81 9.16
N HIS A 196 -17.73 -2.03 8.42
CA HIS A 196 -16.28 -2.16 8.38
C HIS A 196 -15.66 -1.67 9.69
N LEU A 197 -16.16 -0.56 10.25
CA LEU A 197 -15.74 -0.02 11.54
C LEU A 197 -15.84 -1.06 12.66
N ASN A 198 -16.97 -1.78 12.75
CA ASN A 198 -17.20 -2.81 13.78
C ASN A 198 -16.08 -3.87 13.77
N ARG A 199 -15.66 -4.28 12.57
CA ARG A 199 -14.55 -5.24 12.38
C ARG A 199 -13.19 -4.66 12.81
N ILE A 200 -12.93 -3.38 12.54
CA ILE A 200 -11.71 -2.71 12.99
C ILE A 200 -11.68 -2.54 14.51
N ILE A 201 -12.83 -2.26 15.15
CA ILE A 201 -12.95 -2.23 16.61
C ILE A 201 -12.59 -3.58 17.21
N LEU A 202 -13.10 -4.69 16.65
CA LEU A 202 -12.68 -6.04 17.05
C LEU A 202 -11.16 -6.20 16.97
N TYR A 203 -10.53 -5.78 15.87
CA TYR A 203 -9.07 -5.89 15.69
C TYR A 203 -8.30 -5.11 16.75
N ARG A 204 -8.79 -3.92 17.13
CA ARG A 204 -8.21 -3.12 18.22
C ARG A 204 -8.34 -3.80 19.58
N ILE A 205 -9.49 -4.41 19.88
CA ILE A 205 -9.71 -5.18 21.12
C ILE A 205 -8.75 -6.38 21.16
N LEU A 206 -8.72 -7.19 20.11
CA LEU A 206 -7.84 -8.36 20.02
C LEU A 206 -6.36 -7.97 20.21
N LEU A 207 -5.94 -6.85 19.62
CA LEU A 207 -4.58 -6.34 19.75
C LEU A 207 -4.20 -6.01 21.21
N LYS A 208 -5.12 -5.43 21.99
CA LYS A 208 -4.90 -5.17 23.42
C LYS A 208 -4.82 -6.45 24.23
N LEU A 209 -5.67 -7.43 23.92
CA LEU A 209 -5.62 -8.76 24.53
C LEU A 209 -4.29 -9.48 24.23
N PHE A 210 -3.75 -9.37 23.01
CA PHE A 210 -2.43 -9.94 22.67
C PHE A 210 -1.28 -9.22 23.36
N ASN A 211 -1.47 -7.97 23.76
CA ASN A 211 -0.50 -7.21 24.54
C ASN A 211 -0.70 -7.37 26.06
N GLU A 212 -1.44 -8.40 26.49
CA GLU A 212 -1.73 -8.73 27.89
C GLU A 212 -2.44 -7.60 28.66
N ASP A 213 -3.15 -6.72 27.95
CA ASP A 213 -3.87 -5.57 28.52
C ASP A 213 -5.38 -5.77 28.33
N SER A 214 -5.95 -6.67 29.13
CA SER A 214 -7.39 -6.99 29.11
C SER A 214 -8.26 -5.79 29.49
N VAL A 215 -7.79 -4.98 30.42
CA VAL A 215 -8.49 -3.77 30.88
C VAL A 215 -8.62 -2.76 29.74
N ALA A 216 -7.55 -2.50 28.98
CA ALA A 216 -7.65 -1.65 27.79
C ALA A 216 -8.56 -2.25 26.72
N GLY A 217 -8.53 -3.58 26.52
CA GLY A 217 -9.45 -4.27 25.62
C GLY A 217 -10.92 -4.05 25.99
N ARG A 218 -11.29 -4.26 27.26
CA ARG A 218 -12.63 -4.01 27.80
C ARG A 218 -13.02 -2.53 27.67
N ASN A 219 -12.11 -1.61 27.96
CA ASN A 219 -12.37 -0.18 27.81
C ASN A 219 -12.72 0.22 26.36
N ILE A 220 -12.02 -0.36 25.37
CA ILE A 220 -12.33 -0.12 23.94
C ILE A 220 -13.71 -0.68 23.60
N PHE A 221 -14.04 -1.88 24.08
CA PHE A 221 -15.35 -2.48 23.89
C PHE A 221 -16.47 -1.62 24.48
N ASP A 222 -16.36 -1.24 25.75
CA ASP A 222 -17.35 -0.41 26.44
C ASP A 222 -17.50 0.96 25.80
N GLN A 223 -16.39 1.55 25.32
CA GLN A 223 -16.42 2.79 24.57
C GLN A 223 -17.17 2.60 23.25
N ALA A 224 -16.89 1.52 22.51
CA ALA A 224 -17.54 1.27 21.24
C ALA A 224 -19.06 1.07 21.38
N CYS A 225 -19.51 0.35 22.41
CA CYS A 225 -20.94 0.18 22.73
C CYS A 225 -21.65 1.52 23.00
N ARG A 226 -20.96 2.49 23.60
CA ARG A 226 -21.51 3.83 23.86
C ARG A 226 -21.48 4.74 22.65
N ASP A 227 -20.37 4.75 21.91
CA ASP A 227 -20.09 5.71 20.86
C ASP A 227 -20.71 5.29 19.51
N TYR A 228 -20.87 3.98 19.27
CA TYR A 228 -21.33 3.43 18.00
C TYR A 228 -22.57 2.53 18.18
N PRO A 229 -23.80 3.05 17.92
CA PRO A 229 -25.02 2.25 18.03
C PRO A 229 -25.03 0.99 17.15
N THR A 230 -24.36 1.05 16.00
CA THR A 230 -24.18 -0.09 15.07
C THR A 230 -23.30 -1.18 15.64
N PHE A 231 -22.39 -0.87 16.57
CA PHE A 231 -21.56 -1.86 17.25
C PHE A 231 -22.37 -2.55 18.36
N GLU A 232 -23.16 -1.79 19.11
CA GLU A 232 -24.01 -2.34 20.18
C GLU A 232 -25.05 -3.35 19.66
N GLN A 233 -25.61 -3.05 18.48
CA GLN A 233 -26.59 -3.91 17.79
C GLN A 233 -25.95 -5.01 16.94
N TRP A 234 -24.63 -5.07 16.88
CA TRP A 234 -23.94 -6.03 16.04
C TRP A 234 -24.08 -7.44 16.63
N GLU A 235 -24.49 -8.41 15.80
CA GLU A 235 -24.73 -9.80 16.24
C GLU A 235 -23.51 -10.42 16.94
N GLU A 236 -22.32 -10.01 16.53
CA GLU A 236 -21.06 -10.58 17.00
C GLU A 236 -20.52 -9.93 18.27
N ARG A 237 -21.17 -8.85 18.73
CA ARG A 237 -20.80 -8.14 19.96
C ARG A 237 -20.85 -9.05 21.17
N ASP A 238 -21.88 -9.89 21.29
CA ASP A 238 -22.03 -10.86 22.39
C ASP A 238 -20.86 -11.87 22.42
N HIS A 239 -20.35 -12.27 21.26
CA HIS A 239 -19.20 -13.17 21.18
C HIS A 239 -17.90 -12.51 21.65
N ILE A 240 -17.75 -11.21 21.41
CA ILE A 240 -16.62 -10.41 21.89
C ILE A 240 -16.71 -10.24 23.40
N GLU A 241 -17.89 -9.92 23.93
CA GLU A 241 -18.14 -9.78 25.37
C GLU A 241 -17.80 -11.06 26.12
N LEU A 242 -18.30 -12.21 25.64
CA LEU A 242 -18.02 -13.53 26.23
C LEU A 242 -16.54 -13.93 26.16
N LEU A 243 -15.80 -13.42 25.17
CA LEU A 243 -14.34 -13.61 25.11
C LEU A 243 -13.66 -12.78 26.21
N LEU A 244 -14.03 -11.51 26.35
CA LEU A 244 -13.50 -10.60 27.37
C LEU A 244 -13.79 -11.12 28.79
N ASP A 245 -14.99 -11.65 29.04
CA ASP A 245 -15.32 -12.32 30.31
C ASP A 245 -14.36 -13.47 30.63
N GLY A 246 -13.95 -14.24 29.60
CA GLY A 246 -12.97 -15.31 29.76
C GLY A 246 -11.60 -14.79 30.17
N PHE A 247 -11.18 -13.63 29.64
CA PHE A 247 -9.94 -12.96 30.05
C PHE A 247 -10.03 -12.39 31.46
N ASP A 248 -11.17 -11.81 31.84
CA ASP A 248 -11.39 -11.27 33.19
C ASP A 248 -11.40 -12.37 34.27
N LEU A 249 -11.86 -13.57 33.92
CA LEU A 249 -11.84 -14.76 34.78
C LEU A 249 -10.50 -15.51 34.76
N GLU A 250 -9.56 -15.12 33.88
CA GLU A 250 -8.29 -15.80 33.63
C GLU A 250 -8.45 -17.30 33.30
N ASP A 251 -9.62 -17.70 32.75
CA ASP A 251 -9.94 -19.09 32.43
C ASP A 251 -9.48 -19.44 31.00
N LYS A 252 -8.32 -20.09 30.92
CA LYS A 252 -7.70 -20.50 29.65
C LYS A 252 -8.54 -21.48 28.83
N ASP A 253 -9.28 -22.37 29.49
CA ASP A 253 -10.13 -23.35 28.80
C ASP A 253 -11.34 -22.65 28.19
N LEU A 254 -11.91 -21.68 28.92
CA LEU A 254 -12.99 -20.84 28.42
C LEU A 254 -12.52 -19.99 27.24
N ILE A 255 -11.40 -19.29 27.36
CA ILE A 255 -10.82 -18.48 26.27
C ILE A 255 -10.61 -19.34 25.01
N SER A 256 -9.97 -20.51 25.16
CA SER A 256 -9.75 -21.45 24.05
C SER A 256 -11.05 -21.82 23.35
N LYS A 257 -12.10 -22.18 24.13
CA LYS A 257 -13.42 -22.53 23.60
C LYS A 257 -14.09 -21.35 22.87
N ARG A 258 -13.92 -20.11 23.36
CA ARG A 258 -14.50 -18.91 22.73
C ARG A 258 -13.80 -18.57 21.42
N CYS A 259 -12.46 -18.64 21.37
CA CYS A 259 -11.69 -18.36 20.17
C CYS A 259 -12.02 -19.31 19.01
N GLN A 260 -12.38 -20.56 19.28
CA GLN A 260 -12.73 -21.56 18.25
C GLN A 260 -14.06 -21.29 17.53
N LYS A 261 -14.82 -20.26 17.90
CA LYS A 261 -16.07 -19.92 17.20
C LYS A 261 -15.79 -19.51 15.75
N PRO A 262 -16.66 -19.88 14.78
CA PRO A 262 -16.44 -19.61 13.36
C PRO A 262 -16.13 -18.14 13.06
N TYR A 263 -16.87 -17.24 13.70
CA TYR A 263 -16.68 -15.79 13.58
C TYR A 263 -15.23 -15.34 13.80
N PHE A 264 -14.58 -15.79 14.88
CA PHE A 264 -13.17 -15.47 15.16
C PHE A 264 -12.22 -16.20 14.20
N MET A 265 -12.58 -17.35 13.67
CA MET A 265 -11.72 -18.09 12.73
C MET A 265 -11.77 -17.55 11.30
N THR A 266 -12.76 -16.71 10.96
CA THR A 266 -12.94 -16.10 9.63
C THR A 266 -12.41 -14.66 9.52
N VAL A 267 -11.81 -14.11 10.58
CA VAL A 267 -11.18 -12.77 10.55
C VAL A 267 -9.89 -12.76 9.72
N GLU A 268 -9.20 -11.61 9.66
CA GLU A 268 -7.91 -11.51 8.96
C GLU A 268 -6.91 -12.61 9.42
N PRO A 269 -6.21 -13.29 8.49
CA PRO A 269 -5.32 -14.41 8.78
C PRO A 269 -4.20 -14.08 9.79
N GLU A 270 -3.79 -12.82 9.88
CA GLU A 270 -2.87 -12.26 10.86
C GLU A 270 -3.41 -12.43 12.28
N PHE A 271 -4.66 -12.04 12.52
CA PHE A 271 -5.32 -12.20 13.82
C PHE A 271 -5.63 -13.67 14.12
N VAL A 272 -6.07 -14.45 13.13
CA VAL A 272 -6.31 -15.89 13.31
C VAL A 272 -5.05 -16.61 13.80
N ARG A 273 -3.88 -16.29 13.22
CA ARG A 273 -2.59 -16.86 13.68
C ARG A 273 -2.26 -16.48 15.10
N LEU A 274 -2.54 -15.25 15.52
CA LEU A 274 -2.32 -14.84 16.91
C LEU A 274 -3.31 -15.55 17.85
N MET A 275 -4.59 -15.65 17.48
CA MET A 275 -5.62 -16.31 18.28
C MET A 275 -5.34 -17.80 18.50
N LYS A 276 -4.71 -18.48 17.54
CA LYS A 276 -4.27 -19.88 17.72
C LYS A 276 -3.36 -20.09 18.93
N ARG A 277 -2.69 -19.05 19.43
CA ARG A 277 -1.88 -19.11 20.66
C ARG A 277 -2.70 -19.33 21.92
N TRP A 278 -3.97 -18.91 21.91
CA TRP A 278 -4.90 -19.09 23.01
C TRP A 278 -5.68 -20.41 22.93
N ILE A 279 -5.61 -21.10 21.79
CA ILE A 279 -6.30 -22.37 21.59
C ILE A 279 -5.46 -23.50 22.18
N VAL A 280 -5.95 -24.08 23.26
CA VAL A 280 -5.41 -25.32 23.81
C VAL A 280 -5.84 -26.47 22.89
N PRO A 281 -4.92 -27.25 22.31
CA PRO A 281 -5.28 -28.42 21.53
C PRO A 281 -6.01 -29.39 22.45
N VAL A 282 -7.17 -29.87 22.01
CA VAL A 282 -7.92 -30.91 22.72
C VAL A 282 -7.05 -32.17 22.66
N THR A 283 -6.22 -32.39 23.68
CA THR A 283 -5.73 -33.72 23.96
C THR A 283 -6.96 -34.53 24.32
N ASP A 284 -7.31 -35.52 23.50
CA ASP A 284 -8.29 -36.53 23.85
C ASP A 284 -7.93 -37.07 25.24
N LYS A 285 -8.66 -36.63 26.28
CA LYS A 285 -8.61 -37.25 27.59
C LYS A 285 -9.31 -38.59 27.48
N LYS A 286 -8.64 -39.56 26.85
CA LYS A 286 -8.88 -40.98 27.11
C LYS A 286 -8.00 -41.36 28.30
N ASP A 287 -8.69 -41.57 29.41
CA ASP A 287 -8.29 -42.32 30.59
C ASP A 287 -7.09 -41.79 31.39
N GLU A 288 -7.38 -41.06 32.47
CA GLU A 288 -6.55 -41.11 33.67
C GLU A 288 -7.41 -40.85 34.92
N GLN A 289 -8.21 -41.84 35.30
CA GLN A 289 -8.33 -42.20 36.70
C GLN A 289 -7.27 -43.26 36.98
N GLN A 290 -6.43 -42.98 37.97
CA GLN A 290 -5.35 -43.82 38.52
C GLN A 290 -4.01 -43.77 37.77
N ASN A 291 -3.08 -42.93 38.20
CA ASN A 291 -2.12 -43.41 39.21
C ASN A 291 -1.33 -42.26 39.86
N ALA A 292 -1.20 -42.34 41.18
CA ALA A 292 -0.35 -41.48 41.97
C ALA A 292 1.10 -41.98 41.91
N GLY A 293 2.05 -41.05 41.83
CA GLY A 293 3.42 -41.24 42.32
C GLY A 293 4.52 -41.14 41.27
N SER A 294 5.18 -39.99 41.18
CA SER A 294 6.58 -39.84 41.64
C SER A 294 7.18 -38.52 41.16
N SER A 295 7.98 -37.94 42.04
CA SER A 295 8.69 -36.68 41.94
C SER A 295 9.79 -36.65 40.87
N SER A 296 10.02 -35.51 40.22
CA SER A 296 11.34 -34.85 40.24
C SER A 296 11.31 -33.45 39.61
N THR A 297 12.15 -32.60 40.20
CA THR A 297 12.46 -31.19 39.94
C THR A 297 13.11 -30.95 38.57
N SER A 298 12.88 -29.77 37.95
CA SER A 298 13.93 -28.83 37.48
C SER A 298 13.33 -27.63 36.74
N GLY A 299 13.89 -26.44 37.00
CA GLY A 299 13.39 -25.14 36.56
C GLY A 299 13.48 -24.87 35.04
N VAL A 300 12.61 -23.96 34.58
CA VAL A 300 12.57 -23.50 33.20
C VAL A 300 13.23 -22.12 33.11
N LYS A 301 14.30 -22.05 32.30
CA LYS A 301 14.92 -20.81 31.81
C LYS A 301 14.03 -20.13 30.76
N PRO A 302 14.12 -18.80 30.57
CA PRO A 302 13.45 -18.10 29.47
C PRO A 302 14.30 -18.20 28.18
N MET A 303 13.70 -18.45 27.01
CA MET A 303 14.37 -18.11 25.74
C MET A 303 13.51 -18.18 24.45
N GLN A 304 13.80 -17.21 23.57
CA GLN A 304 13.77 -17.15 22.10
C GLN A 304 12.51 -17.52 21.30
N LEU A 305 12.04 -16.53 20.52
CA LEU A 305 11.28 -16.74 19.29
C LEU A 305 12.25 -17.25 18.23
N ASP A 306 12.01 -18.46 17.71
CA ASP A 306 12.74 -18.99 16.57
C ASP A 306 12.53 -18.09 15.35
N GLY A 307 13.60 -17.41 14.96
CA GLY A 307 13.79 -16.90 13.61
C GLY A 307 14.55 -17.95 12.80
N ASP A 308 14.08 -18.23 11.60
CA ASP A 308 14.86 -18.97 10.61
C ASP A 308 16.12 -18.17 10.27
N GLU A 309 17.25 -18.56 10.86
CA GLU A 309 18.58 -18.03 10.56
C GLU A 309 19.14 -18.78 9.34
N VAL A 310 19.27 -18.07 8.22
CA VAL A 310 20.23 -18.39 7.17
C VAL A 310 21.47 -17.51 7.38
N ASP A 311 22.55 -18.18 7.74
CA ASP A 311 23.84 -17.68 8.16
C ASP A 311 24.64 -17.12 6.96
N LEU A 312 24.95 -15.81 6.94
CA LEU A 312 26.00 -15.23 6.08
C LEU A 312 26.71 -14.05 6.76
N LEU A 313 27.75 -14.42 7.51
CA LEU A 313 29.04 -13.76 7.75
C LEU A 313 29.19 -12.24 7.53
N ALA A 314 29.65 -11.59 8.61
CA ALA A 314 30.12 -10.22 8.71
C ALA A 314 31.32 -9.88 7.82
N ASN A 315 31.35 -8.64 7.31
CA ASN A 315 32.41 -7.66 7.61
C ASN A 315 32.01 -6.22 7.21
N PRO A 316 32.59 -5.19 7.86
CA PRO A 316 31.97 -3.88 8.00
C PRO A 316 32.48 -2.86 6.97
N VAL A 317 31.59 -1.99 6.49
CA VAL A 317 31.98 -0.72 5.88
C VAL A 317 31.22 0.42 6.54
N THR A 318 32.02 1.29 7.14
CA THR A 318 31.72 2.56 7.79
C THR A 318 31.15 3.62 6.84
N SER A 319 30.09 4.33 7.25
CA SER A 319 30.05 5.79 7.45
C SER A 319 28.60 6.33 7.48
N PRO A 320 28.35 7.48 8.15
CA PRO A 320 27.06 7.82 8.73
C PRO A 320 26.25 8.79 7.86
N VAL A 321 24.92 8.67 7.90
CA VAL A 321 24.02 9.76 7.50
C VAL A 321 23.02 9.97 8.64
N ASP A 322 23.39 10.86 9.55
CA ASP A 322 22.44 11.59 10.39
C ASP A 322 21.55 12.47 9.52
N LEU A 323 20.25 12.52 9.79
CA LEU A 323 19.34 13.67 9.60
C LEU A 323 17.99 13.36 10.29
N PRO A 324 17.21 14.38 10.73
CA PRO A 324 16.71 14.45 12.09
C PRO A 324 15.20 14.18 12.19
N CYS A 325 14.82 13.53 13.27
CA CYS A 325 13.45 13.50 13.76
C CYS A 325 13.05 14.91 14.22
N HIS A 326 12.18 15.59 13.47
CA HIS A 326 11.41 16.70 14.01
C HIS A 326 10.07 16.17 14.52
N SER A 327 10.04 15.96 15.84
CA SER A 327 8.82 15.83 16.62
C SER A 327 8.16 17.21 16.73
N ILE A 328 6.88 17.34 16.40
CA ILE A 328 6.05 18.48 16.82
C ILE A 328 4.69 17.95 17.33
N PRO A 329 4.20 18.42 18.49
CA PRO A 329 3.10 17.81 19.23
C PRO A 329 1.72 18.29 18.77
N LEU A 330 0.72 17.41 18.92
CA LEU A 330 -0.70 17.73 18.81
C LEU A 330 -1.14 18.53 20.05
N ALA A 331 -1.58 19.77 19.85
CA ALA A 331 -2.15 20.61 20.90
C ALA A 331 -3.68 20.45 20.94
N ASN A 332 -4.18 20.27 22.17
CA ASN A 332 -5.58 20.20 22.58
C ASN A 332 -6.41 21.40 22.09
N ILE A 333 -7.59 21.11 21.53
CA ILE A 333 -8.69 22.07 21.42
C ILE A 333 -9.74 21.64 22.45
N SER A 334 -9.91 22.42 23.51
CA SER A 334 -11.09 22.35 24.37
C SER A 334 -11.70 23.73 24.61
N ARG A 335 -12.95 23.82 24.12
CA ARG A 335 -14.13 24.43 24.72
C ARG A 335 -14.31 25.96 24.78
N SER A 336 -15.53 26.28 24.32
CA SER A 336 -16.49 27.23 24.84
C SER A 336 -16.33 28.70 24.43
N GLY A 337 -17.27 29.13 23.59
CA GLY A 337 -17.55 30.53 23.30
C GLY A 337 -19.05 30.71 23.14
N ASN A 338 -19.75 30.86 24.25
CA ASN A 338 -21.04 31.50 24.30
C ASN A 338 -20.79 32.87 24.94
N GLN A 339 -20.90 33.98 24.21
CA GLN A 339 -21.23 35.25 24.84
C GLN A 339 -21.82 36.28 23.88
N VAL A 340 -22.93 36.83 24.37
CA VAL A 340 -23.67 37.99 23.91
C VAL A 340 -22.93 39.28 24.31
N LYS A 341 -23.01 40.29 23.41
CA LYS A 341 -22.85 41.75 23.55
C LYS A 341 -22.33 42.34 24.88
N PHE A 342 -21.44 43.34 24.80
CA PHE A 342 -21.80 44.78 24.87
C PHE A 342 -20.58 45.74 24.73
N GLU A 343 -20.82 46.80 23.95
CA GLU A 343 -20.35 48.21 23.99
C GLU A 343 -18.89 48.66 24.30
N GLU A 344 -18.35 49.35 23.28
CA GLU A 344 -17.83 50.74 23.28
C GLU A 344 -17.11 51.32 24.51
N LYS A 345 -15.87 51.80 24.29
CA LYS A 345 -15.58 53.25 24.41
C LYS A 345 -14.22 53.66 23.82
N GLU A 346 -14.25 54.86 23.25
CA GLU A 346 -13.24 55.57 22.47
C GLU A 346 -12.07 56.17 23.27
N SER A 347 -11.09 56.65 22.48
CA SER A 347 -10.24 57.85 22.70
C SER A 347 -8.99 57.65 23.57
N SER A 348 -7.82 58.27 23.34
CA SER A 348 -7.39 59.35 22.43
C SER A 348 -5.85 59.47 22.43
N ALA A 349 -5.33 60.05 21.34
CA ALA A 349 -4.14 60.90 21.14
C ALA A 349 -3.03 60.99 22.23
N SER A 350 -1.72 61.10 21.96
CA SER A 350 -1.06 62.10 21.09
C SER A 350 0.50 61.98 21.22
N THR A 351 1.23 62.30 20.12
CA THR A 351 2.52 63.05 19.95
C THR A 351 3.72 62.86 20.92
N SER A 352 5.01 62.97 20.57
CA SER A 352 5.83 63.26 19.37
C SER A 352 7.32 63.25 19.80
N HIS A 353 8.26 62.88 18.92
CA HIS A 353 9.53 63.60 18.61
C HIS A 353 10.59 62.71 17.92
N THR A 354 11.03 63.16 16.74
CA THR A 354 12.28 62.81 16.03
C THR A 354 13.17 64.08 16.01
N PRO A 355 14.47 64.10 15.59
CA PRO A 355 14.86 63.91 14.18
C PRO A 355 16.28 63.36 13.85
N SER A 356 16.41 62.89 12.58
CA SER A 356 17.56 63.06 11.65
C SER A 356 18.85 62.25 11.89
N LEU A 357 19.61 61.77 10.88
CA LEU A 357 19.71 62.08 9.44
C LEU A 357 20.57 60.99 8.75
N LEU A 358 20.15 60.47 7.57
CA LEU A 358 20.96 60.22 6.35
C LEU A 358 20.27 59.22 5.39
N MET A 359 19.70 59.78 4.32
CA MET A 359 19.36 59.18 3.02
C MET A 359 20.41 59.71 1.99
N PRO A 360 20.45 59.35 0.67
CA PRO A 360 19.39 58.80 -0.22
C PRO A 360 19.92 57.68 -1.18
N LEU A 361 19.24 57.06 -2.17
CA LEU A 361 18.26 57.39 -3.22
C LEU A 361 17.50 56.07 -3.60
N LYS A 362 16.15 56.00 -3.67
CA LYS A 362 15.23 56.25 -4.82
C LYS A 362 15.59 55.47 -6.10
N VAL A 363 14.68 54.75 -6.78
CA VAL A 363 13.44 55.21 -7.44
C VAL A 363 12.39 54.07 -7.61
N SER A 364 11.10 54.47 -7.53
CA SER A 364 9.83 53.73 -7.71
C SER A 364 9.57 53.32 -9.19
N TRP A 365 8.46 52.72 -9.66
CA TRP A 365 7.06 53.17 -9.70
C TRP A 365 6.07 52.01 -9.90
N GLU A 366 4.86 52.20 -9.37
CA GLU A 366 3.65 51.40 -9.53
C GLU A 366 2.85 51.73 -10.80
N LYS A 367 2.05 50.74 -11.23
CA LYS A 367 0.71 50.74 -11.84
C LYS A 367 0.47 51.37 -13.22
N ASP A 368 -0.11 50.56 -14.10
CA ASP A 368 -1.31 50.93 -14.85
C ASP A 368 -2.20 49.71 -15.13
N ASN A 369 -3.50 49.91 -14.93
CA ASN A 369 -4.59 49.01 -15.34
C ASN A 369 -4.93 49.26 -16.81
N PHE A 370 -5.16 48.21 -17.59
CA PHE A 370 -5.97 48.31 -18.81
C PHE A 370 -6.86 47.08 -18.95
N ILE A 371 -8.16 47.32 -19.03
CA ILE A 371 -9.21 46.39 -19.40
C ILE A 371 -9.41 46.52 -20.92
N SER A 372 -9.45 45.40 -21.62
CA SER A 372 -10.23 45.27 -22.86
C SER A 372 -10.62 43.81 -23.07
N ASP A 373 -11.93 43.57 -23.02
CA ASP A 373 -12.61 42.40 -23.57
C ASP A 373 -12.19 42.14 -25.01
N GLU A 374 -11.83 40.90 -25.33
CA GLU A 374 -12.12 40.35 -26.65
C GLU A 374 -12.38 38.83 -26.53
N SER A 375 -13.57 38.48 -26.97
CA SER A 375 -14.15 37.15 -27.05
C SER A 375 -13.40 36.25 -28.04
N ILE A 376 -12.99 35.06 -27.61
CA ILE A 376 -12.81 33.91 -28.50
C ILE A 376 -13.50 32.69 -27.90
N GLN A 377 -14.38 32.12 -28.72
CA GLN A 377 -15.18 30.93 -28.49
C GLN A 377 -14.26 29.71 -28.33
N ASP A 378 -14.28 29.05 -27.19
CA ASP A 378 -13.77 27.68 -27.09
C ASP A 378 -14.92 26.70 -27.29
N ASN A 379 -14.96 26.19 -28.53
CA ASN A 379 -15.76 25.04 -28.91
C ASN A 379 -15.31 23.82 -28.11
N THR A 380 -16.27 23.26 -27.39
CA THR A 380 -16.32 21.87 -26.97
C THR A 380 -15.94 20.93 -28.12
N ASN A 381 -14.82 20.24 -28.01
CA ASN A 381 -14.59 18.97 -28.72
C ASN A 381 -14.35 17.86 -27.71
N GLN A 382 -15.49 17.36 -27.26
CA GLN A 382 -15.69 16.21 -26.41
C GLN A 382 -15.64 14.95 -27.28
N HIS A 383 -14.48 14.64 -27.87
CA HIS A 383 -14.23 13.40 -28.61
C HIS A 383 -12.73 13.17 -28.71
N ASP A 384 -12.14 12.47 -27.73
CA ASP A 384 -10.97 11.58 -27.93
C ASP A 384 -10.46 10.82 -26.69
N TYR A 385 -11.29 10.59 -25.66
CA TYR A 385 -10.87 9.82 -24.47
C TYR A 385 -11.20 8.31 -24.53
N ALA A 386 -11.68 7.80 -25.67
CA ALA A 386 -12.10 6.40 -25.81
C ALA A 386 -11.12 5.50 -26.59
N GLU A 387 -10.06 6.04 -27.20
CA GLU A 387 -9.19 5.27 -28.10
C GLU A 387 -7.78 4.95 -27.53
N CYS A 388 -7.31 5.67 -26.51
CA CYS A 388 -6.01 5.38 -25.87
C CYS A 388 -6.02 4.21 -24.87
N LEU A 389 -7.18 3.62 -24.57
CA LEU A 389 -7.32 2.45 -23.68
C LEU A 389 -7.35 1.10 -24.42
N ARG A 390 -7.18 1.08 -25.75
CA ARG A 390 -7.31 -0.14 -26.57
C ARG A 390 -6.03 -0.73 -27.16
N LEU A 391 -4.85 -0.14 -26.89
CA LEU A 391 -3.56 -0.66 -27.40
C LEU A 391 -2.59 -1.18 -26.34
N GLY A 392 -3.04 -1.39 -25.09
CA GLY A 392 -2.20 -1.86 -23.98
C GLY A 392 -2.53 -3.24 -23.41
N SER A 393 -3.47 -3.98 -24.01
CA SER A 393 -4.06 -5.18 -23.38
C SER A 393 -4.06 -6.38 -24.31
N PHE A 394 -2.88 -6.87 -24.71
CA PHE A 394 -2.75 -8.24 -25.19
C PHE A 394 -1.40 -8.84 -24.78
N LEU A 395 -1.51 -9.97 -24.06
CA LEU A 395 -0.46 -10.92 -23.71
C LEU A 395 0.53 -10.49 -22.61
N ILE A 396 0.17 -10.78 -21.35
CA ILE A 396 0.93 -11.64 -20.42
C ILE A 396 -0.06 -12.04 -19.32
N ASP A 397 -0.58 -13.26 -19.43
CA ASP A 397 -0.93 -14.12 -18.29
C ASP A 397 -1.38 -15.48 -18.85
N ARG A 398 -0.49 -16.47 -18.77
CA ARG A 398 -0.88 -17.87 -18.70
C ARG A 398 -0.04 -18.56 -17.63
N PRO A 399 -0.66 -19.18 -16.61
CA PRO A 399 0.03 -20.05 -15.68
C PRO A 399 0.31 -21.41 -16.34
N PHE A 400 1.33 -22.08 -15.80
CA PHE A 400 1.87 -23.39 -16.18
C PHE A 400 0.82 -24.45 -16.54
N GLY A 401 1.02 -25.13 -17.68
CA GLY A 401 0.25 -26.29 -18.10
C GLY A 401 1.14 -27.52 -18.28
N ASN A 402 0.84 -28.59 -17.52
CA ASN A 402 1.19 -29.96 -17.87
C ASN A 402 0.18 -30.50 -18.90
N GLY A 403 0.68 -31.28 -19.86
CA GLY A 403 0.03 -31.51 -21.14
C GLY A 403 -1.09 -32.54 -21.20
N LEU A 404 -1.83 -32.48 -22.32
CA LEU A 404 -2.30 -33.55 -23.22
C LEU A 404 -3.23 -32.93 -24.29
N GLN A 405 -3.09 -33.33 -25.57
CA GLN A 405 -3.91 -32.85 -26.71
C GLN A 405 -5.09 -33.84 -27.04
N PRO A 406 -5.85 -33.70 -28.16
CA PRO A 406 -7.16 -33.03 -28.17
C PRO A 406 -8.29 -33.85 -28.87
N SER A 407 -9.56 -33.44 -28.73
CA SER A 407 -10.58 -33.72 -29.76
C SER A 407 -11.84 -32.85 -29.62
N ASP A 408 -12.16 -32.21 -30.75
CA ASP A 408 -13.48 -31.91 -31.32
C ASP A 408 -14.33 -30.70 -30.91
N MET A 409 -14.87 -30.12 -31.99
CA MET A 409 -15.66 -28.90 -32.16
C MET A 409 -17.07 -28.99 -31.59
N MET A 410 -17.62 -27.85 -31.13
CA MET A 410 -18.96 -27.32 -31.45
C MET A 410 -19.20 -25.97 -30.74
N GLY A 411 -19.95 -25.07 -31.40
CA GLY A 411 -20.10 -23.65 -31.06
C GLY A 411 -20.99 -23.31 -29.86
N PRO A 412 -21.22 -22.00 -29.58
CA PRO A 412 -21.77 -21.54 -28.30
C PRO A 412 -23.31 -21.56 -28.28
N VAL A 413 -23.88 -22.16 -27.25
CA VAL A 413 -25.28 -22.01 -26.84
C VAL A 413 -25.33 -21.16 -25.58
N LEU A 414 -26.03 -20.04 -25.67
CA LEU A 414 -26.46 -19.18 -24.56
C LEU A 414 -27.55 -19.91 -23.74
N MET A 415 -27.32 -20.13 -22.44
CA MET A 415 -28.41 -20.31 -21.47
C MET A 415 -28.01 -19.74 -20.10
N LYS A 416 -28.76 -18.71 -19.67
CA LYS A 416 -28.87 -18.26 -18.28
C LYS A 416 -29.81 -19.21 -17.54
N PHE A 417 -29.46 -19.68 -16.35
CA PHE A 417 -30.43 -20.04 -15.31
C PHE A 417 -29.83 -19.88 -13.90
N ASN A 418 -30.66 -19.34 -13.01
CA ASN A 418 -30.43 -19.06 -11.59
C ASN A 418 -30.43 -20.32 -10.72
N MET A 419 -29.69 -20.22 -9.60
CA MET A 419 -29.89 -20.78 -8.25
C MET A 419 -30.61 -22.13 -8.07
N CYS A 420 -29.93 -23.11 -7.47
CA CYS A 420 -30.33 -23.67 -6.16
C CYS A 420 -29.28 -24.67 -5.60
N GLU A 421 -29.11 -24.57 -4.29
CA GLU A 421 -28.64 -25.55 -3.29
C GLU A 421 -28.11 -26.91 -3.77
N GLN A 422 -26.88 -27.24 -3.40
CA GLN A 422 -26.37 -28.61 -3.44
C GLN A 422 -26.12 -29.13 -2.03
N HIS A 423 -27.01 -30.04 -1.61
CA HIS A 423 -26.76 -31.02 -0.56
C HIS A 423 -25.80 -32.08 -1.10
N TRP A 424 -24.77 -32.42 -0.34
CA TRP A 424 -23.87 -33.53 -0.63
C TRP A 424 -24.45 -34.82 -0.05
N ILE A 425 -24.76 -35.79 -0.91
CA ILE A 425 -25.15 -37.16 -0.54
C ILE A 425 -23.90 -38.03 -0.69
N THR A 426 -23.49 -38.71 0.39
CA THR A 426 -22.46 -39.77 0.38
C THR A 426 -23.05 -41.11 -0.08
N PRO A 427 -22.24 -41.99 -0.70
CA PRO A 427 -22.72 -43.13 -1.48
C PRO A 427 -22.95 -44.41 -0.67
N ASP A 428 -23.33 -44.34 0.60
CA ASP A 428 -23.64 -45.53 1.40
C ASP A 428 -24.95 -45.32 2.15
N GLY A 429 -26.04 -45.76 1.53
CA GLY A 429 -27.38 -45.64 2.06
C GLY A 429 -27.65 -46.65 3.16
N GLU A 430 -27.62 -46.20 4.42
CA GLU A 430 -28.36 -46.82 5.52
C GLU A 430 -28.99 -45.73 6.40
N TYR A 431 -30.30 -45.83 6.59
CA TYR A 431 -31.14 -44.96 7.41
C TYR A 431 -31.06 -45.37 8.89
N ILE A 432 -30.69 -44.45 9.79
CA ILE A 432 -31.43 -44.09 11.02
C ILE A 432 -31.24 -42.59 11.27
#